data_AF-A0A9D2F3K4-F1
#
_entry.id   AF-A0A9D2F3K4-F1
#
_cell.length_a   1.000
_cell.length_b   1.000
_cell.length_c   1.000
_cell.angle_alpha   90.00
_cell.angle_beta   90.00
_cell.angle_gamma   90.00
#
_symmetry.space_group_name_H-M   'P 1'
#
loop_
_entity.id
_entity.type
_entity.pdbx_description
1 polymer ?
#
loop_
_entity_poly.entity_id
_entity_poly.type
_entity_poly.pdbx_seq_one_letter_code
_entity_poly.pdbx_strand_id
1 'polypeptide(L)'
;MFLCTVTKPGLRQAGALALCAVCLCGTVAAAVHFSGGAVTANAAAAPGIETTQDIGGYFTGYGFDTDLSTAAVDKVKIPKKWDDSFTAFNQVVQESDLDLSDYKGKTVEKWTLLCPELSTGDQDTYCVLLVYKAKAIGAYLLQKPSGEVTGLVTAAKTTAEATAAETPAPEETDQEAQATAAETEIEYPTE
;
A
#
# COMPACT_ATOMS: atom_id res chain seq x y z
N MET A 1 -13.19 17.32 73.78
CA MET A 1 -14.27 16.31 73.75
C MET A 1 -14.34 15.78 72.32
N PHE A 2 -13.84 14.57 72.06
CA PHE A 2 -14.62 13.31 72.04
C PHE A 2 -15.65 13.36 70.89
N LEU A 3 -15.80 12.39 69.98
CA LEU A 3 -15.50 10.97 70.03
C LEU A 3 -15.66 10.40 68.60
N CYS A 4 -14.78 9.48 68.21
CA CYS A 4 -14.92 8.65 67.00
C CYS A 4 -16.08 7.66 67.13
N THR A 5 -16.89 7.47 66.08
CA THR A 5 -17.64 6.23 65.79
C THR A 5 -17.85 6.14 64.27
N VAL A 6 -16.90 5.60 63.50
CA VAL A 6 -16.84 4.20 63.06
C VAL A 6 -18.21 3.59 62.75
N THR A 7 -18.52 3.55 61.45
CA THR A 7 -19.20 2.42 60.81
C THR A 7 -18.28 1.88 59.71
N LYS A 8 -17.58 0.79 60.04
CA LYS A 8 -16.96 -0.19 59.11
C LYS A 8 -18.05 -1.24 58.75
N PRO A 9 -17.80 -2.25 57.90
CA PRO A 9 -16.97 -2.38 56.70
C PRO A 9 -17.71 -3.11 55.54
N GLY A 10 -17.17 -3.02 54.32
CA GLY A 10 -17.40 -4.02 53.28
C GLY A 10 -17.27 -3.41 51.89
N LEU A 11 -16.57 -3.97 50.92
CA LEU A 11 -15.82 -5.21 50.84
C LEU A 11 -15.15 -5.15 49.45
N ARG A 12 -13.81 -5.25 49.41
CA ARG A 12 -12.98 -5.63 48.24
C ARG A 12 -12.89 -4.60 47.11
N GLN A 13 -11.79 -4.39 46.41
CA GLN A 13 -10.39 -4.84 46.41
C GLN A 13 -9.71 -3.82 45.46
N ALA A 14 -8.61 -3.17 45.87
CA ALA A 14 -7.26 -3.43 45.33
C ALA A 14 -7.21 -3.58 43.79
N GLY A 15 -6.47 -2.80 43.01
CA GLY A 15 -5.34 -1.91 43.32
C GLY A 15 -5.29 -0.73 42.32
N ALA A 16 -4.86 0.44 42.79
CA ALA A 16 -3.48 0.92 42.67
C ALA A 16 -3.22 1.43 41.24
N LEU A 17 -3.54 2.70 40.90
CA LEU A 17 -2.82 3.94 41.23
C LEU A 17 -1.32 3.91 40.91
N ALA A 18 -0.90 5.02 40.31
CA ALA A 18 0.46 5.50 40.09
C ALA A 18 1.21 4.73 38.99
N LEU A 19 1.67 5.37 37.92
CA LEU A 19 2.64 6.44 38.00
C LEU A 19 2.48 7.37 36.80
N CYS A 20 2.04 8.60 37.07
CA CYS A 20 2.21 9.72 36.17
C CYS A 20 3.35 10.58 36.73
N ALA A 21 4.23 10.99 35.82
CA ALA A 21 5.23 12.05 35.95
C ALA A 21 6.64 11.70 36.49
N VAL A 22 7.59 11.98 35.59
CA VAL A 22 9.01 12.33 35.81
C VAL A 22 10.00 11.17 35.89
N CYS A 23 10.63 10.89 34.76
CA CYS A 23 12.09 10.79 34.65
C CYS A 23 12.50 11.26 33.25
N LEU A 24 12.72 12.57 33.11
CA LEU A 24 13.53 13.17 32.05
C LEU A 24 14.99 12.80 32.31
N CYS A 25 15.65 12.11 31.36
CA CYS A 25 17.08 12.31 30.98
C CYS A 25 17.57 11.24 29.98
N GLY A 26 18.05 11.69 28.82
CA GLY A 26 19.05 11.03 27.96
C GLY A 26 18.51 9.93 27.03
N THR A 27 18.49 10.08 25.71
CA THR A 27 19.67 10.38 24.88
C THR A 27 19.26 10.98 23.53
N VAL A 28 19.97 12.04 23.15
CA VAL A 28 20.03 12.58 21.79
C VAL A 28 21.15 11.85 21.06
N ALA A 29 20.83 11.07 20.03
CA ALA A 29 21.67 10.71 18.87
C ALA A 29 20.80 9.74 18.02
N ALA A 30 20.57 9.91 16.72
CA ALA A 30 21.25 10.72 15.73
C ALA A 30 20.24 11.15 14.66
N ALA A 31 20.31 12.43 14.28
CA ALA A 31 19.90 12.84 12.95
C ALA A 31 20.97 12.34 11.96
N VAL A 32 20.58 11.41 11.09
CA VAL A 32 21.19 11.26 9.77
C VAL A 32 20.05 11.25 8.77
N HIS A 33 19.98 12.30 7.98
CA HIS A 33 19.29 12.29 6.70
C HIS A 33 19.94 11.19 5.84
N PHE A 34 19.18 10.16 5.47
CA PHE A 34 19.41 9.44 4.23
C PHE A 34 18.13 8.76 3.74
N SER A 35 17.94 8.89 2.44
CA SER A 35 16.96 8.28 1.57
C SER A 35 16.69 6.79 1.82
N GLY A 36 15.46 6.38 1.50
CA GLY A 36 15.19 5.03 1.01
C GLY A 36 14.56 4.06 2.02
N GLY A 37 13.33 3.64 1.69
CA GLY A 37 12.85 2.28 1.85
C GLY A 37 12.92 1.67 3.25
N ALA A 38 11.85 1.82 4.03
CA ALA A 38 11.52 0.84 5.07
C ALA A 38 10.01 0.60 5.06
N VAL A 39 9.58 -0.28 4.14
CA VAL A 39 8.30 -1.01 4.23
C VAL A 39 8.29 -1.76 5.55
N THR A 40 7.75 -1.11 6.57
CA THR A 40 7.37 -1.78 7.81
C THR A 40 6.06 -2.50 7.52
N ALA A 41 6.17 -3.75 7.08
CA ALA A 41 5.04 -4.67 7.04
C ALA A 41 4.60 -4.94 8.48
N ASN A 42 3.73 -4.07 9.00
CA ASN A 42 3.04 -4.28 10.26
C ASN A 42 1.63 -4.80 9.94
N ALA A 43 1.44 -6.12 10.04
CA ALA A 43 0.12 -6.72 10.16
C ALA A 43 -0.46 -6.40 11.55
N ALA A 44 -0.66 -5.12 11.84
CA ALA A 44 -1.50 -4.66 12.93
C ALA A 44 -2.93 -4.59 12.37
N ALA A 45 -3.93 -5.01 13.18
CA ALA A 45 -5.34 -4.85 12.88
C ALA A 45 -5.57 -3.50 12.19
N ALA A 46 -6.00 -3.54 10.93
CA ALA A 46 -6.07 -2.35 10.09
C ALA A 46 -6.76 -1.23 10.88
N PRO A 47 -6.09 -0.11 11.19
CA PRO A 47 -6.75 1.03 11.81
C PRO A 47 -7.96 1.36 10.93
N GLY A 48 -9.08 1.69 11.56
CA GLY A 48 -10.29 2.06 10.84
C GLY A 48 -9.94 3.16 9.83
N ILE A 49 -10.37 2.99 8.59
CA ILE A 49 -10.09 3.95 7.53
C ILE A 49 -11.07 5.12 7.69
N GLU A 50 -10.62 6.19 8.33
CA GLU A 50 -11.45 7.36 8.65
C GLU A 50 -10.92 8.64 7.99
N THR A 51 -9.62 8.70 7.71
CA THR A 51 -8.96 9.89 7.15
C THR A 51 -8.29 9.60 5.82
N THR A 52 -8.07 10.66 5.04
CA THR A 52 -7.28 10.61 3.79
C THR A 52 -5.89 10.00 4.01
N GLN A 53 -5.30 10.22 5.18
CA GLN A 53 -3.98 9.68 5.53
C GLN A 53 -4.01 8.15 5.70
N ASP A 54 -5.06 7.61 6.33
CA ASP A 54 -5.24 6.16 6.48
C ASP A 54 -5.34 5.46 5.12
N ILE A 55 -5.94 6.14 4.14
CA ILE A 55 -6.11 5.63 2.78
C ILE A 55 -4.81 5.63 2.01
N GLY A 56 -4.03 6.72 2.10
CA GLY A 56 -2.67 6.72 1.55
C GLY A 56 -1.86 5.58 2.13
N GLY A 57 -1.86 5.43 3.46
CA GLY A 57 -1.17 4.34 4.14
C GLY A 57 -1.65 2.95 3.71
N TYR A 58 -2.96 2.78 3.45
CA TYR A 58 -3.51 1.54 2.91
C TYR A 58 -2.88 1.20 1.55
N PHE A 59 -2.88 2.13 0.59
CA PHE A 59 -2.29 1.89 -0.74
C PHE A 59 -0.78 1.72 -0.71
N THR A 60 -0.07 2.50 0.11
CA THR A 60 1.38 2.32 0.31
C THR A 60 1.70 0.92 0.87
N GLY A 61 0.81 0.36 1.69
CA GLY A 61 0.92 -1.02 2.18
C GLY A 61 0.86 -2.08 1.06
N TYR A 62 0.22 -1.77 -0.06
CA TYR A 62 0.20 -2.61 -1.28
C TYR A 62 1.29 -2.24 -2.29
N GLY A 63 2.15 -1.25 -1.98
CA GLY A 63 3.24 -0.82 -2.84
C GLY A 63 2.86 0.26 -3.86
N PHE A 64 1.78 1.01 -3.64
CA PHE A 64 1.41 2.14 -4.48
C PHE A 64 1.51 3.46 -3.72
N ASP A 65 2.27 4.42 -4.25
CA ASP A 65 2.23 5.79 -3.76
C ASP A 65 1.04 6.56 -4.34
N THR A 66 0.38 7.36 -3.50
CA THR A 66 -0.82 8.12 -3.90
C THR A 66 -0.71 9.59 -3.48
N ASP A 67 -1.09 10.49 -4.38
CA ASP A 67 -1.09 11.93 -4.07
C ASP A 67 -2.32 12.28 -3.24
N LEU A 68 -2.12 12.40 -1.93
CA LEU A 68 -3.13 12.81 -0.95
C LEU A 68 -3.77 14.18 -1.25
N SER A 69 -3.08 15.05 -1.99
CA SER A 69 -3.58 16.37 -2.39
C SER A 69 -4.71 16.27 -3.42
N THR A 70 -4.75 15.16 -4.17
CA THR A 70 -5.77 14.88 -5.18
C THR A 70 -6.96 14.08 -4.64
N ALA A 71 -6.96 13.78 -3.35
CA ALA A 71 -7.96 12.91 -2.74
C ALA A 71 -9.38 13.47 -2.92
N ALA A 72 -10.22 12.69 -3.58
CA ALA A 72 -11.64 12.97 -3.77
C ALA A 72 -12.48 11.90 -3.07
N VAL A 73 -13.54 12.34 -2.38
CA VAL A 73 -14.45 11.46 -1.65
C VAL A 73 -15.85 11.61 -2.19
N ASP A 74 -16.38 10.52 -2.73
CA ASP A 74 -17.76 10.44 -3.21
C ASP A 74 -18.54 9.43 -2.38
N LYS A 75 -19.82 9.73 -2.12
CA LYS A 75 -20.75 8.74 -1.57
C LYS A 75 -21.45 8.02 -2.70
N VAL A 76 -21.08 6.77 -2.92
CA VAL A 76 -21.64 5.94 -3.98
C VAL A 76 -22.51 4.84 -3.38
N LYS A 77 -23.60 4.52 -4.07
CA LYS A 77 -24.50 3.45 -3.65
C LYS A 77 -24.21 2.19 -4.46
N ILE A 78 -23.92 1.10 -3.77
CA ILE A 78 -23.76 -0.21 -4.41
C ILE A 78 -25.12 -0.65 -4.93
N PRO A 79 -25.26 -1.00 -6.22
CA PRO A 79 -26.52 -1.49 -6.77
C PRO A 79 -27.02 -2.74 -6.02
N LYS A 80 -28.36 -2.83 -5.82
CA LYS A 80 -28.98 -4.03 -5.21
C LYS A 80 -29.00 -5.21 -6.18
N LYS A 81 -29.12 -4.91 -7.47
CA LYS A 81 -29.04 -5.85 -8.57
C LYS A 81 -27.76 -5.53 -9.32
N TRP A 82 -26.92 -6.52 -9.52
CA TRP A 82 -25.71 -6.40 -10.32
C TRP A 82 -26.04 -6.83 -11.74
N ASP A 83 -25.56 -6.05 -12.69
CA ASP A 83 -25.46 -6.43 -14.09
C ASP A 83 -24.12 -7.14 -14.33
N ASP A 84 -23.86 -7.51 -15.58
CA ASP A 84 -22.63 -8.21 -15.95
C ASP A 84 -21.39 -7.35 -15.67
N SER A 85 -21.48 -6.03 -15.90
CA SER A 85 -20.39 -5.10 -15.64
C SER A 85 -20.04 -4.99 -14.15
N PHE A 86 -21.03 -4.84 -13.27
CA PHE A 86 -20.76 -4.79 -11.82
C PHE A 86 -20.30 -6.16 -11.29
N THR A 87 -20.79 -7.25 -11.87
CA THR A 87 -20.35 -8.60 -11.53
C THR A 87 -18.89 -8.82 -11.88
N ALA A 88 -18.45 -8.42 -13.08
CA ALA A 88 -17.03 -8.46 -13.47
C ALA A 88 -16.17 -7.56 -12.59
N PHE A 89 -16.66 -6.35 -12.26
CA PHE A 89 -15.98 -5.46 -11.33
C PHE A 89 -15.77 -6.09 -9.94
N ASN A 90 -16.78 -6.78 -9.39
CA ASN A 90 -16.63 -7.45 -8.10
C ASN A 90 -15.59 -8.59 -8.16
N GLN A 91 -15.42 -9.26 -9.29
CA GLN A 91 -14.37 -10.28 -9.45
C GLN A 91 -12.98 -9.67 -9.29
N VAL A 92 -12.73 -8.50 -9.88
CA VAL A 92 -11.46 -7.77 -9.73
C VAL A 92 -11.23 -7.38 -8.27
N VAL A 93 -12.27 -6.95 -7.56
CA VAL A 93 -12.18 -6.63 -6.13
C VAL A 93 -11.88 -7.87 -5.29
N GLN A 94 -12.43 -9.03 -5.67
CA GLN A 94 -12.19 -10.32 -5.01
C GLN A 94 -10.76 -10.82 -5.15
N GLU A 95 -10.00 -10.36 -6.15
CA GLU A 95 -8.55 -10.66 -6.26
C GLU A 95 -7.75 -10.11 -5.07
N SER A 96 -8.29 -9.08 -4.40
CA SER A 96 -7.66 -8.46 -3.22
C SER A 96 -8.26 -8.96 -1.90
N ASP A 97 -8.93 -10.12 -1.91
CA ASP A 97 -9.64 -10.71 -0.76
C ASP A 97 -10.77 -9.82 -0.20
N LEU A 98 -11.36 -8.99 -1.06
CA LEU A 98 -12.47 -8.09 -0.72
C LEU A 98 -13.75 -8.48 -1.46
N ASP A 99 -14.93 -8.17 -0.91
CA ASP A 99 -16.21 -8.50 -1.55
C ASP A 99 -17.29 -7.46 -1.27
N LEU A 100 -17.98 -7.03 -2.33
CA LEU A 100 -19.08 -6.08 -2.27
C LEU A 100 -20.45 -6.76 -2.14
N SER A 101 -20.51 -8.10 -2.19
CA SER A 101 -21.77 -8.87 -2.21
C SER A 101 -22.63 -8.63 -0.98
N ASP A 102 -21.99 -8.52 0.19
CA ASP A 102 -22.65 -8.22 1.47
C ASP A 102 -23.05 -6.74 1.61
N TYR A 103 -22.63 -5.89 0.68
CA TYR A 103 -22.85 -4.45 0.69
C TYR A 103 -23.83 -3.95 -0.39
N LYS A 104 -24.53 -4.87 -1.07
CA LYS A 104 -25.58 -4.55 -2.04
C LYS A 104 -26.65 -3.62 -1.46
N GLY A 105 -26.90 -2.51 -2.14
CA GLY A 105 -27.86 -1.49 -1.72
C GLY A 105 -27.39 -0.56 -0.60
N LYS A 106 -26.16 -0.74 -0.09
CA LYS A 106 -25.56 0.13 0.92
C LYS A 106 -24.85 1.31 0.26
N THR A 107 -24.75 2.40 0.99
CA THR A 107 -23.97 3.58 0.58
C THR A 107 -22.59 3.44 1.18
N VAL A 108 -21.57 3.57 0.34
CA VAL A 108 -20.16 3.40 0.68
C VAL A 108 -19.43 4.65 0.24
N GLU A 109 -18.29 4.92 0.86
CA GLU A 109 -17.44 6.05 0.50
C GLU A 109 -16.40 5.57 -0.49
N LYS A 110 -16.43 6.16 -1.69
CA LYS A 110 -15.46 5.93 -2.74
C LYS A 110 -14.42 7.03 -2.66
N TRP A 111 -13.24 6.65 -2.21
CA TRP A 111 -12.07 7.50 -2.16
C TRP A 111 -11.25 7.29 -3.41
N THR A 112 -10.89 8.36 -4.09
CA THR A 112 -10.12 8.33 -5.34
C THR A 112 -8.89 9.21 -5.15
N LEU A 113 -7.71 8.67 -5.42
CA LEU A 113 -6.45 9.37 -5.31
C LEU A 113 -5.63 9.10 -6.58
N LEU A 114 -4.91 10.10 -7.08
CA LEU A 114 -4.00 9.90 -8.20
C LEU A 114 -2.80 9.06 -7.76
N CYS A 115 -2.39 8.10 -8.57
CA CYS A 115 -1.16 7.32 -8.40
C CYS A 115 -0.12 7.83 -9.39
N PRO A 116 0.76 8.77 -8.98
CA PRO A 116 1.72 9.38 -9.90
C PRO A 116 2.73 8.38 -10.46
N GLU A 117 3.07 7.32 -9.73
CA GLU A 117 4.05 6.31 -10.17
C GLU A 117 3.54 5.47 -11.35
N LEU A 118 2.23 5.25 -11.43
CA LEU A 118 1.58 4.51 -12.52
C LEU A 118 0.92 5.43 -13.55
N SER A 119 0.95 6.74 -13.31
CA SER A 119 0.44 7.72 -14.25
C SER A 119 1.53 8.08 -15.23
N THR A 120 1.24 7.92 -16.52
CA THR A 120 2.08 8.42 -17.60
C THR A 120 1.52 9.77 -18.05
N GLY A 121 2.33 10.67 -18.60
CA GLY A 121 1.84 11.99 -19.03
C GLY A 121 0.64 11.95 -19.99
N ASP A 122 0.38 10.80 -20.62
CA ASP A 122 -0.76 10.53 -21.49
C ASP A 122 -1.91 9.75 -20.82
N GLN A 123 -1.66 9.05 -19.70
CA GLN A 123 -2.66 8.26 -18.99
C GLN A 123 -2.55 8.41 -17.47
N ASP A 124 -3.63 8.88 -16.85
CA ASP A 124 -3.71 9.03 -15.39
C ASP A 124 -4.23 7.73 -14.76
N THR A 125 -3.48 7.20 -13.81
CA THR A 125 -3.88 6.03 -13.01
C THR A 125 -4.34 6.50 -11.64
N TYR A 126 -5.55 6.12 -11.25
CA TYR A 126 -6.15 6.47 -9.97
C TYR A 126 -6.30 5.24 -9.08
N CYS A 127 -5.87 5.35 -7.83
CA CYS A 127 -6.15 4.39 -6.78
C CYS A 127 -7.53 4.69 -6.18
N VAL A 128 -8.43 3.71 -6.23
CA VAL A 128 -9.80 3.84 -5.72
C VAL A 128 -10.06 2.85 -4.59
N LEU A 129 -10.46 3.38 -3.44
CA LEU A 129 -10.81 2.60 -2.25
C LEU A 129 -12.29 2.78 -1.91
N LEU A 130 -12.98 1.68 -1.69
CA LEU A 130 -14.34 1.63 -1.19
C LEU A 130 -14.32 1.32 0.30
N VAL A 131 -14.82 2.26 1.10
CA VAL A 131 -14.88 2.19 2.56
C VAL A 131 -16.33 2.16 3.01
N TYR A 132 -16.67 1.22 3.89
CA TYR A 132 -17.97 1.18 4.55
C TYR A 132 -17.78 1.02 6.05
N LYS A 133 -18.29 1.99 6.83
CA LYS A 133 -18.15 2.01 8.30
C LYS A 133 -16.69 1.83 8.75
N ALA A 134 -15.79 2.65 8.20
CA ALA A 134 -14.34 2.60 8.45
C ALA A 134 -13.64 1.28 8.08
N LYS A 135 -14.29 0.41 7.29
CA LYS A 135 -13.71 -0.85 6.79
C LYS A 135 -13.49 -0.76 5.29
N ALA A 136 -12.29 -1.12 4.82
CA ALA A 136 -12.05 -1.38 3.41
C ALA A 136 -12.88 -2.59 2.94
N ILE A 137 -13.72 -2.38 1.95
CA ILE A 137 -14.60 -3.41 1.38
C ILE A 137 -14.35 -3.66 -0.10
N GLY A 138 -13.57 -2.81 -0.75
CA GLY A 138 -13.10 -3.02 -2.11
C GLY A 138 -12.03 -2.02 -2.49
N ALA A 139 -11.08 -2.41 -3.33
CA ALA A 139 -9.99 -1.56 -3.75
C ALA A 139 -9.51 -1.96 -5.15
N TYR A 140 -9.20 -0.98 -5.99
CA TYR A 140 -8.83 -1.19 -7.39
C TYR A 140 -8.11 0.05 -7.94
N LEU A 141 -7.41 -0.13 -9.05
CA LEU A 141 -6.83 0.95 -9.86
C LEU A 141 -7.74 1.22 -11.05
N LEU A 142 -7.89 2.49 -11.40
CA LEU A 142 -8.66 2.95 -12.56
C LEU A 142 -7.75 3.79 -13.44
N GLN A 143 -7.52 3.35 -14.67
CA GLN A 143 -6.75 4.11 -15.64
C GLN A 143 -7.66 4.97 -16.52
N LYS A 144 -7.25 6.21 -16.80
CA LYS A 144 -7.92 7.12 -17.73
C LYS A 144 -6.96 7.56 -18.82
N PRO A 145 -7.40 7.69 -20.09
CA PRO A 145 -8.79 7.61 -20.55
C PRO A 145 -9.31 6.19 -20.85
N SER A 146 -8.48 5.14 -20.73
CA SER A 146 -8.84 3.76 -21.10
C SER A 146 -10.09 3.24 -20.37
N GLY A 147 -10.29 3.65 -19.11
CA GLY A 147 -11.35 3.14 -18.24
C GLY A 147 -11.08 1.74 -17.71
N GLU A 148 -9.85 1.25 -17.86
CA GLU A 148 -9.44 -0.08 -17.37
C GLU A 148 -9.45 -0.12 -15.85
N VAL A 149 -9.93 -1.24 -15.30
CA VAL A 149 -10.01 -1.49 -13.86
C VAL A 149 -9.15 -2.69 -13.51
N THR A 150 -8.16 -2.49 -12.64
CA THR A 150 -7.20 -3.52 -12.25
C THR A 150 -7.22 -3.73 -10.74
N GLY A 151 -7.14 -4.98 -10.29
CA GLY A 151 -7.11 -5.31 -8.86
C GLY A 151 -5.79 -4.88 -8.21
N LEU A 152 -5.81 -4.52 -6.92
CA LEU A 152 -4.60 -4.08 -6.23
C LEU A 152 -3.50 -5.14 -6.24
N VAL A 153 -3.86 -6.39 -5.92
CA VAL A 153 -2.88 -7.49 -5.85
C VAL A 153 -2.26 -7.76 -7.22
N THR A 154 -3.07 -7.77 -8.27
CA THR A 154 -2.61 -7.97 -9.65
C THR A 154 -1.67 -6.85 -10.09
N ALA A 155 -2.07 -5.59 -9.88
CA ALA A 155 -1.22 -4.44 -10.21
C ALA A 155 0.07 -4.39 -9.37
N ALA A 156 0.02 -4.79 -8.10
CA ALA A 156 1.18 -4.78 -7.21
C ALA A 156 2.20 -5.83 -7.67
N LYS A 157 1.71 -7.00 -8.09
CA LYS A 157 2.53 -8.04 -8.70
C LYS A 157 3.19 -7.54 -9.99
N THR A 158 2.42 -6.92 -10.89
CA THR A 158 2.94 -6.35 -12.14
C THR A 158 4.00 -5.28 -11.88
N THR A 159 3.77 -4.39 -10.91
CA THR A 159 4.72 -3.34 -10.53
C THR A 159 5.99 -3.94 -9.96
N ALA A 160 5.88 -4.93 -9.06
CA ALA A 160 7.03 -5.64 -8.52
C ALA A 160 7.83 -6.41 -9.58
N GLU A 161 7.17 -7.03 -10.56
CA GLU A 161 7.82 -7.70 -11.70
C GLU A 161 8.54 -6.70 -12.62
N ALA A 162 7.95 -5.52 -12.86
CA ALA A 162 8.59 -4.46 -13.62
C ALA A 162 9.84 -3.91 -12.91
N THR A 163 9.77 -3.67 -11.60
CA THR A 163 10.93 -3.23 -10.80
C THR A 163 12.01 -4.30 -10.70
N ALA A 164 11.65 -5.59 -10.67
CA ALA A 164 12.62 -6.69 -10.69
C ALA A 164 13.33 -6.83 -12.05
N ALA A 165 12.63 -6.50 -13.15
CA ALA A 165 13.20 -6.48 -14.50
C ALA A 165 14.16 -5.29 -14.75
N GLU A 166 14.18 -4.29 -13.86
CA GLU A 166 15.16 -3.20 -13.84
C GLU A 166 16.40 -3.53 -12.98
N THR A 167 16.70 -4.80 -12.72
CA THR A 167 18.10 -5.18 -12.50
C THR A 167 18.79 -5.07 -13.86
N PRO A 168 19.74 -4.15 -14.08
CA PRO A 168 20.59 -4.26 -15.25
C PRO A 168 21.19 -5.66 -15.17
N ALA A 169 20.86 -6.50 -16.16
CA ALA A 169 21.71 -7.63 -16.49
C ALA A 169 23.15 -7.10 -16.39
N PRO A 170 24.03 -7.73 -15.60
CA PRO A 170 25.39 -7.24 -15.49
C PRO A 170 25.89 -7.12 -16.93
N GLU A 171 26.24 -5.89 -17.33
CA GLU A 171 27.02 -5.67 -18.53
C GLU A 171 28.18 -6.66 -18.43
N GLU A 172 28.17 -7.68 -19.29
CA GLU A 172 29.34 -8.50 -19.54
C GLU A 172 30.41 -7.52 -20.02
N THR A 173 31.21 -7.07 -19.06
CA THR A 173 32.41 -6.31 -19.30
C THR A 173 33.32 -7.25 -20.07
N ASP A 174 33.38 -7.02 -21.39
CA ASP A 174 34.43 -7.52 -22.26
C ASP A 174 35.78 -7.08 -21.68
N GLN A 175 36.36 -7.93 -20.81
CA GLN A 175 37.74 -7.83 -20.38
C GLN A 175 38.61 -8.65 -21.33
N GLU A 176 39.23 -7.90 -22.22
CA GLU A 176 40.38 -8.24 -23.05
C GLU A 176 41.40 -9.12 -22.29
N ALA A 177 41.61 -10.34 -22.79
CA ALA A 177 42.78 -11.14 -22.45
C ALA A 177 43.51 -11.50 -23.75
N GLN A 178 44.59 -10.75 -24.00
CA GLN A 178 45.64 -11.07 -24.96
C GLN A 178 46.09 -12.53 -24.86
N ALA A 179 46.04 -13.25 -25.98
CA ALA A 179 46.88 -14.41 -26.21
C ALA A 179 47.27 -14.51 -27.69
N THR A 180 48.52 -14.09 -27.94
CA THR A 180 49.51 -14.72 -28.82
C THR A 180 49.20 -14.96 -30.31
N ALA A 181 49.99 -14.27 -31.13
CA ALA A 181 50.60 -14.71 -32.38
C ALA A 181 50.22 -16.09 -32.94
N ALA A 182 49.69 -16.09 -34.17
CA ALA A 182 50.27 -16.85 -35.28
C ALA A 182 49.63 -16.39 -36.59
N GLU A 183 50.45 -15.66 -37.36
CA GLU A 183 50.38 -15.53 -38.80
C GLU A 183 50.19 -16.91 -39.46
N THR A 184 49.15 -17.07 -40.27
CA THR A 184 49.13 -18.09 -41.33
C THR A 184 48.28 -17.55 -42.49
N GLU A 185 48.98 -16.83 -43.35
CA GLU A 185 48.67 -16.64 -44.76
C GLU A 185 48.37 -17.99 -45.44
N ILE A 186 47.14 -18.21 -45.88
CA ILE A 186 46.88 -19.03 -47.06
C ILE A 186 45.58 -18.55 -47.73
N GLU A 187 45.71 -17.51 -48.55
CA GLU A 187 44.72 -17.17 -49.57
C GLU A 187 44.99 -18.02 -50.82
N TYR A 188 44.14 -19.04 -50.97
CA TYR A 188 43.56 -19.68 -52.16
C TYR A 188 44.39 -20.11 -53.40
N PRO A 189 43.97 -21.22 -54.04
CA PRO A 189 44.55 -21.75 -55.27
C PRO A 189 43.99 -21.03 -56.50
N THR A 190 44.80 -20.83 -57.54
CA THR A 190 44.32 -20.70 -58.91
C THR A 190 45.41 -21.20 -59.88
N GLU A 191 45.01 -22.20 -60.67
CA GLU A 191 45.55 -22.80 -61.92
C GLU A 191 47.02 -22.60 -62.32
#